data_AF-A0A7S3MFF2-F1
#
_entry.id   AF-A0A7S3MFF2-F1
#
_cell.length_a   1.000
_cell.length_b   1.000
_cell.length_c   1.000
_cell.angle_alpha   90.00
_cell.angle_beta   90.00
_cell.angle_gamma   90.00
#
_symmetry.space_group_name_H-M   'P 1'
#
loop_
_entity.id
_entity.type
_entity.pdbx_description
1 polymer ?
#
loop_
_entity_poly.entity_id
_entity_poly.type
_entity_poly.pdbx_seq_one_letter_code
_entity_poly.pdbx_strand_id
1 'polypeptide(L)'
;DPSAARFGPKEVVKVLRDVANGLDVLHGCNFVHLDIKPDNILVSRCARENGCYKIADLGLAVAAMGSGCDDISEGDCRYLAKEVLRGDLSDLPMADVFALGLVCYEVATSPAALPCNGE
;
A
#
# COMPACT_ATOMS: atom_id res chain seq x y z
N ASP A 1 -5.92 -20.63 1.18
CA ASP A 1 -5.34 -21.64 2.08
C ASP A 1 -5.23 -20.99 3.47
N PRO A 2 -5.87 -21.52 4.54
CA PRO A 2 -5.76 -20.95 5.88
C PRO A 2 -4.36 -21.10 6.51
N SER A 3 -3.39 -21.64 5.75
CA SER A 3 -2.02 -21.89 6.17
C SER A 3 -1.02 -20.74 5.93
N ALA A 4 -1.45 -19.55 5.47
CA ALA A 4 -0.55 -18.42 5.29
C ALA A 4 0.02 -17.99 6.66
N ALA A 5 1.15 -18.56 7.04
CA ALA A 5 1.81 -18.30 8.31
C ALA A 5 2.07 -16.80 8.43
N ARG A 6 1.67 -16.22 9.57
CA ARG A 6 1.93 -14.80 9.88
C ARG A 6 3.39 -14.46 9.62
N PHE A 7 3.65 -13.25 9.16
CA PHE A 7 5.01 -12.78 9.01
C PHE A 7 5.63 -12.57 10.39
N GLY A 8 6.85 -13.09 10.57
CA GLY A 8 7.65 -12.78 11.75
C GLY A 8 8.11 -11.32 11.72
N PRO A 9 8.49 -10.71 12.86
CA PRO A 9 8.87 -9.29 12.93
C PRO A 9 9.93 -8.86 11.91
N LYS A 10 10.90 -9.74 11.63
CA LYS A 10 11.95 -9.47 10.63
C LYS A 10 11.39 -9.32 9.21
N GLU A 11 10.38 -10.11 8.87
CA GLU A 11 9.77 -10.09 7.55
C GLU A 11 8.84 -8.88 7.40
N VAL A 12 8.08 -8.55 8.46
CA VAL A 12 7.26 -7.32 8.49
C VAL A 12 8.14 -6.08 8.29
N VAL A 13 9.27 -5.98 8.99
CA VAL A 13 10.23 -4.86 8.82
C VAL A 13 10.78 -4.82 7.39
N LYS A 14 10.96 -5.98 6.76
CA LYS A 14 11.43 -6.06 5.37
C LYS A 14 10.38 -5.57 4.38
N VAL A 15 9.12 -5.99 4.53
CA VAL A 15 7.99 -5.45 3.76
C VAL A 15 7.91 -3.94 3.92
N LEU A 16 7.89 -3.46 5.17
CA LEU A 16 7.80 -2.03 5.48
C LEU A 16 8.90 -1.25 4.78
N ARG A 17 10.16 -1.66 4.95
CA ARG A 17 11.31 -0.97 4.37
C ARG A 17 11.28 -0.99 2.84
N ASP A 18 11.09 -2.15 2.25
CA ASP A 18 11.20 -2.31 0.79
C ASP A 18 10.07 -1.55 0.08
N VAL A 19 8.84 -1.61 0.61
CA VAL A 19 7.69 -0.88 0.06
C VAL A 19 7.79 0.61 0.34
N ALA A 20 8.23 1.04 1.54
CA ALA A 20 8.43 2.47 1.82
C ALA A 20 9.47 3.10 0.88
N ASN A 21 10.55 2.38 0.56
CA ASN A 21 11.53 2.85 -0.43
C ASN A 21 10.90 2.96 -1.84
N GLY A 22 10.01 2.04 -2.22
CA GLY A 22 9.28 2.13 -3.48
C GLY A 22 8.33 3.33 -3.54
N LEU A 23 7.63 3.60 -2.43
CA LEU A 23 6.75 4.77 -2.29
C LEU A 23 7.54 6.07 -2.34
N ASP A 24 8.68 6.16 -1.64
CA ASP A 24 9.57 7.34 -1.68
C ASP A 24 9.99 7.68 -3.12
N VAL A 25 10.33 6.66 -3.92
CA VAL A 25 10.63 6.85 -5.34
C VAL A 25 9.41 7.33 -6.14
N LEU A 26 8.23 6.71 -5.96
CA LEU A 26 7.01 7.13 -6.65
C LEU A 26 6.62 8.57 -6.31
N HIS A 27 6.59 8.90 -5.01
CA HIS A 27 6.24 10.21 -4.49
C HIS A 27 7.27 11.26 -4.94
N GLY A 28 8.56 10.92 -4.97
CA GLY A 28 9.62 11.76 -5.55
C GLY A 28 9.46 12.01 -7.05
N CYS A 29 8.79 11.12 -7.77
CA CYS A 29 8.39 11.31 -9.16
C CYS A 29 7.01 12.01 -9.32
N ASN A 30 6.43 12.54 -8.24
CA ASN A 30 5.12 13.18 -8.21
C ASN A 30 3.96 12.24 -8.57
N PHE A 31 4.08 10.94 -8.29
CA PHE A 31 3.02 9.95 -8.45
C PHE A 31 2.58 9.39 -7.10
N VAL A 32 1.29 9.15 -6.92
CA VAL A 32 0.68 8.44 -5.79
C VAL A 32 0.03 7.17 -6.31
N HIS A 33 0.13 6.06 -5.57
CA HIS A 33 -0.34 4.76 -6.02
C HIS A 33 -1.83 4.50 -5.79
N LEU A 34 -2.36 4.85 -4.61
CA LEU A 34 -3.77 4.74 -4.19
C LEU A 34 -4.36 3.32 -4.08
N ASP A 35 -3.56 2.28 -4.29
CA ASP A 35 -4.01 0.88 -4.21
C ASP A 35 -2.92 -0.02 -3.63
N ILE A 36 -2.22 0.48 -2.61
CA ILE A 36 -1.24 -0.30 -1.85
C ILE A 36 -1.98 -1.36 -1.02
N LYS A 37 -1.78 -2.63 -1.38
CA LYS A 37 -2.35 -3.80 -0.72
C LYS A 37 -1.47 -5.03 -0.97
N PRO A 38 -1.65 -6.14 -0.22
CA PRO A 38 -0.81 -7.32 -0.37
C PRO A 38 -0.79 -7.88 -1.81
N ASP A 39 -1.91 -7.87 -2.51
CA ASP A 39 -2.03 -8.34 -3.91
C ASP A 39 -1.14 -7.55 -4.89
N ASN A 40 -0.85 -6.28 -4.58
CA ASN A 40 -0.03 -5.37 -5.40
C ASN A 40 1.43 -5.30 -4.92
N ILE A 41 1.84 -6.17 -3.99
CA ILE A 41 3.22 -6.26 -3.51
C ILE A 41 3.81 -7.60 -3.93
N LEU A 42 4.71 -7.56 -4.91
CA LEU A 42 5.33 -8.74 -5.47
C LEU A 42 6.57 -9.16 -4.68
N VAL A 43 6.78 -10.46 -4.55
CA VAL A 43 7.98 -11.05 -3.95
C VAL A 43 8.95 -11.45 -5.05
N SER A 44 10.13 -10.84 -5.07
CA SER A 44 11.20 -11.27 -5.99
C SER A 44 11.74 -12.63 -5.58
N ARG A 45 11.67 -13.60 -6.49
CA ARG A 45 12.31 -14.93 -6.31
C ARG A 45 13.78 -14.97 -6.74
N CYS A 46 14.37 -13.81 -7.07
CA CYS A 46 15.76 -13.74 -7.47
C CYS A 46 16.68 -14.05 -6.28
N ALA A 47 17.47 -15.11 -6.39
CA ALA A 47 18.41 -15.53 -5.34
C ALA A 47 19.42 -14.44 -4.96
N ARG A 48 19.70 -13.48 -5.85
CA ARG A 48 20.59 -12.33 -5.59
C ARG A 48 19.95 -11.24 -4.74
N GLU A 49 18.62 -11.12 -4.76
CA GLU A 49 17.88 -10.07 -4.05
C GLU A 49 17.34 -10.56 -2.69
N ASN A 50 17.67 -11.80 -2.31
CA ASN A 50 17.32 -12.40 -1.03
C ASN A 50 15.83 -12.25 -0.67
N GLY A 51 14.93 -12.31 -1.66
CA GLY A 51 13.48 -12.17 -1.45
C GLY A 51 13.03 -10.74 -1.15
N CYS A 52 13.25 -9.77 -2.04
CA CYS A 52 12.78 -8.39 -1.83
C CYS A 52 11.31 -8.21 -2.23
N TYR A 53 10.66 -7.20 -1.64
CA TYR A 53 9.28 -6.82 -1.97
C TYR A 53 9.27 -5.63 -2.94
N LYS A 54 8.40 -5.67 -3.96
CA LYS A 54 8.28 -4.62 -4.98
C LYS A 54 6.83 -4.23 -5.21
N ILE A 55 6.58 -2.94 -5.34
CA ILE A 55 5.26 -2.38 -5.69
C ILE A 55 4.94 -2.74 -7.14
N ALA A 56 3.67 -3.07 -7.41
CA ALA A 56 3.15 -3.36 -8.74
C ALA A 56 1.75 -2.75 -8.92
N ASP A 57 1.27 -2.74 -10.16
CA ASP A 57 -0.04 -2.23 -10.58
C ASP A 57 -0.28 -0.74 -10.33
N LEU A 58 0.20 0.09 -11.26
CA LEU A 58 0.00 1.54 -11.25
C LEU A 58 -1.31 1.95 -11.98
N GLY A 59 -2.28 1.05 -12.14
CA GLY A 59 -3.52 1.33 -12.85
C GLY A 59 -4.36 2.46 -12.26
N LEU A 60 -4.26 2.66 -10.93
CA LEU A 60 -4.93 3.73 -10.18
C LEU A 60 -3.99 4.87 -9.78
N ALA A 61 -2.74 4.86 -10.26
CA ALA A 61 -1.78 5.85 -9.86
C ALA A 61 -2.09 7.23 -10.49
N VAL A 62 -1.99 8.29 -9.70
CA VAL A 62 -2.27 9.67 -10.11
C VAL A 62 -1.10 10.60 -9.83
N ALA A 63 -1.07 11.77 -10.49
CA ALA A 63 -0.11 12.80 -10.16
C ALA A 63 -0.46 13.47 -8.82
N ALA A 64 0.49 13.57 -7.88
CA ALA A 64 0.28 14.15 -6.56
C ALA A 64 -0.05 15.66 -6.61
N MET A 65 0.49 16.35 -7.61
CA MET A 65 0.20 17.75 -7.90
C MET A 65 -0.46 17.88 -9.27
N GLY A 66 -1.75 18.22 -9.29
CA GLY A 66 -2.51 18.48 -10.51
C GLY A 66 -4.01 18.65 -10.25
N SER A 67 -4.61 19.68 -10.84
CA SER A 67 -6.00 20.12 -10.65
C SER A 67 -7.05 19.20 -11.30
N GLY A 68 -6.92 17.87 -11.18
CA GLY A 68 -7.74 16.93 -11.96
C GLY A 68 -8.23 15.69 -11.23
N CYS A 69 -7.95 15.55 -9.93
CA CYS A 69 -8.49 14.46 -9.15
C CYS A 69 -9.76 14.94 -8.44
N ASP A 70 -10.86 15.09 -9.18
CA ASP A 70 -12.13 15.54 -8.61
C ASP A 70 -12.90 14.41 -7.91
N ASP A 71 -12.48 13.15 -8.10
CA ASP A 71 -13.08 11.98 -7.44
C ASP A 71 -12.11 10.78 -7.45
N ILE A 72 -11.70 10.29 -6.28
CA ILE A 72 -11.08 8.96 -6.13
C ILE A 72 -12.19 8.02 -5.66
N SER A 73 -12.92 7.46 -6.62
CA SER A 73 -13.95 6.45 -6.35
C SER A 73 -13.44 5.01 -6.53
N GLU A 74 -12.18 4.86 -6.92
CA GLU A 74 -11.51 3.58 -7.20
C GLU A 74 -10.35 3.33 -6.24
N GLY A 75 -10.13 2.06 -5.88
CA GLY A 75 -9.16 1.63 -4.88
C GLY A 75 -9.78 0.64 -3.90
N ASP A 76 -8.96 -0.19 -3.26
CA ASP A 76 -9.47 -1.14 -2.27
C ASP A 76 -9.81 -0.43 -0.95
N CYS A 77 -11.11 -0.33 -0.67
CA CYS A 77 -11.64 0.43 0.47
C CYS A 77 -11.17 -0.05 1.85
N ARG A 78 -10.58 -1.23 1.95
CA ARG A 78 -9.97 -1.74 3.19
C ARG A 78 -8.65 -1.05 3.50
N TYR A 79 -7.96 -0.51 2.50
CA TYR A 79 -6.65 0.12 2.63
C TYR A 79 -6.68 1.64 2.43
N LEU A 80 -7.77 2.19 1.89
CA LEU A 80 -7.92 3.63 1.72
C LEU A 80 -7.93 4.38 3.06
N ALA A 81 -7.20 5.49 3.09
CA ALA A 81 -7.18 6.40 4.23
C ALA A 81 -8.54 7.08 4.42
N LYS A 82 -8.86 7.42 5.68
CA LYS A 82 -10.19 7.92 6.06
C LYS A 82 -10.50 9.28 5.44
N GLU A 83 -9.48 10.11 5.30
CA GLU A 83 -9.49 11.39 4.60
C GLU A 83 -9.85 11.21 3.12
N VAL A 84 -9.26 10.23 2.43
CA VAL A 84 -9.58 9.92 1.03
C VAL A 84 -11.01 9.41 0.89
N LEU A 85 -11.46 8.52 1.79
CA LEU A 85 -12.87 8.08 1.84
C LEU A 85 -13.88 9.22 2.06
N ARG A 86 -13.42 10.35 2.61
CA ARG A 86 -14.22 11.57 2.83
C ARG A 86 -14.07 12.59 1.71
N GLY A 87 -13.29 12.28 0.67
CA GLY A 87 -13.00 13.18 -0.44
C GLY A 87 -11.95 14.25 -0.12
N ASP A 88 -11.20 14.11 0.98
CA ASP A 88 -10.05 14.98 1.25
C ASP A 88 -8.82 14.41 0.55
N LEU A 89 -8.46 15.07 -0.56
CA LEU A 89 -7.38 14.68 -1.45
C LEU A 89 -6.17 15.63 -1.33
N SER A 90 -6.07 16.36 -0.21
CA SER A 90 -5.03 17.37 0.00
C SER A 90 -3.64 16.80 0.22
N ASP A 91 -3.52 15.55 0.70
CA ASP A 91 -2.25 14.88 0.97
C ASP A 91 -2.29 13.39 0.58
N LEU A 92 -2.47 13.13 -0.71
CA LEU A 92 -2.52 11.77 -1.27
C LEU A 92 -1.26 10.93 -1.01
N PRO A 93 -0.02 11.47 -0.98
CA PRO A 93 1.14 10.68 -0.57
C PRO A 93 0.99 10.04 0.82
N MET A 94 0.37 10.74 1.79
CA MET A 94 0.13 10.16 3.12
C MET A 94 -0.92 9.04 3.10
N ALA A 95 -1.82 9.02 2.12
CA ALA A 95 -2.77 7.92 1.96
C ALA A 95 -2.06 6.59 1.60
N ASP A 96 -1.03 6.61 0.76
CA ASP A 96 -0.20 5.43 0.49
C ASP A 96 0.55 4.94 1.74
N VAL A 97 1.02 5.87 2.58
CA VAL A 97 1.71 5.55 3.84
C VAL A 97 0.75 4.88 4.82
N PHE A 98 -0.48 5.37 4.91
CA PHE A 98 -1.54 4.74 5.71
C PHE A 98 -1.82 3.30 5.23
N ALA A 99 -2.01 3.12 3.92
CA ALA A 99 -2.23 1.82 3.31
C ALA A 99 -1.09 0.83 3.59
N LEU A 100 0.17 1.28 3.50
CA LEU A 100 1.34 0.48 3.90
C LEU A 100 1.31 0.07 5.38
N GLY A 101 0.85 0.96 6.26
CA GLY A 101 0.63 0.64 7.67
C GLY A 101 -0.35 -0.53 7.86
N LEU A 102 -1.46 -0.52 7.11
CA LEU A 102 -2.47 -1.59 7.12
C LEU A 102 -1.93 -2.89 6.55
N VAL A 103 -1.16 -2.86 5.46
CA VAL A 103 -0.45 -4.04 4.93
C VAL A 103 0.42 -4.66 6.02
N CYS A 104 1.25 -3.84 6.70
CA CYS A 104 2.13 -4.33 7.77
C CYS A 104 1.34 -4.94 8.94
N TYR A 105 0.24 -4.30 9.33
CA TYR A 105 -0.66 -4.81 10.36
C TYR A 105 -1.27 -6.16 9.97
N GLU A 106 -1.79 -6.28 8.75
CA GLU A 106 -2.43 -7.49 8.25
C GLU A 106 -1.45 -8.66 8.18
N VAL A 107 -0.28 -8.48 7.57
CA VAL A 107 0.70 -9.58 7.45
C VAL A 107 1.28 -10.00 8.81
N ALA A 108 1.35 -9.08 9.78
CA ALA A 108 1.83 -9.37 11.13
C ALA A 108 0.81 -10.12 12.00
N THR A 109 -0.47 -9.81 11.83
CA THR A 109 -1.54 -10.33 12.70
C THR A 109 -2.32 -11.49 12.07
N SER A 110 -2.21 -11.70 10.75
CA SER A 110 -3.06 -12.62 9.98
C SER A 110 -4.54 -12.49 10.37
N PRO A 111 -5.09 -11.26 10.49
CA PRO A 111 -6.37 -11.05 11.10
C PRO A 111 -7.50 -11.51 10.18
N ALA A 112 -8.65 -11.82 10.77
CA ALA A 112 -9.90 -11.84 10.01
C ALA A 112 -10.04 -10.49 9.29
N ALA A 113 -10.46 -10.54 8.02
CA ALA A 113 -10.47 -9.45 7.05
C ALA A 113 -10.59 -8.03 7.67
N LEU A 114 -9.71 -7.12 7.23
CA LEU A 114 -9.83 -5.69 7.54
C LEU A 114 -11.25 -5.19 7.25
N PRO A 115 -11.81 -4.29 8.09
CA PRO A 115 -13.13 -3.73 7.84
C PRO A 115 -13.14 -2.95 6.53
N CYS A 116 -14.26 -3.01 5.80
CA CYS A 116 -14.45 -2.17 4.63
C CYS A 116 -14.74 -0.73 5.08
N ASN A 117 -14.19 0.28 4.39
CA ASN A 117 -14.55 1.69 4.56
C ASN A 117 -14.26 2.33 5.94
N GLY A 118 -13.29 1.82 6.71
CA GLY A 118 -12.85 2.47 7.95
C GLY A 118 -13.87 2.47 9.10
N GLU A 119 -14.74 1.45 9.13
CA GLU A 119 -15.62 1.12 10.27
C GLU A 119 -14.86 0.63 11.51
#